data_AF-A0A940X631-F1
#
_entry.id   AF-A0A940X631-F1
#
_cell.length_a   1.000
_cell.length_b   1.000
_cell.length_c   1.000
_cell.angle_alpha   90.00
_cell.angle_beta   90.00
_cell.angle_gamma   90.00
#
_symmetry.space_group_name_H-M   'P 1'
#
loop_
_entity.id
_entity.type
_entity.pdbx_description
1 polymer ?
#
loop_
_entity_poly.entity_id
_entity_poly.type
_entity_poly.pdbx_seq_one_letter_code
_entity_poly.pdbx_strand_id
1 'polypeptide(L)' 'MRLENKIALITGASRGIGKAIAEVFHEQGATSNK' A
#
# COMPACT_ATOMS: atom_id res chain seq x y z
N MET A 1 -4.70 -1.18 -13.33
CA MET A 1 -4.01 -1.04 -12.03
C MET A 1 -2.56 -1.51 -12.20
N ARG A 2 -1.55 -0.74 -11.74
CA ARG A 2 -0.11 -1.06 -11.94
C ARG A 2 0.42 -2.13 -10.99
N LEU A 3 -0.15 -2.24 -9.79
CA LEU A 3 0.29 -3.12 -8.70
C LEU A 3 -0.68 -4.27 -8.45
N GLU A 4 -1.53 -4.57 -9.42
CA GLU A 4 -2.49 -5.69 -9.35
C GLU A 4 -1.79 -6.99 -8.96
N ASN A 5 -2.40 -7.75 -8.03
CA ASN A 5 -1.84 -8.99 -7.46
C ASN A 5 -0.44 -8.86 -6.84
N LYS A 6 -0.03 -7.66 -6.39
CA LYS A 6 1.21 -7.45 -5.63
C LYS A 6 0.93 -7.24 -4.15
N ILE A 7 1.82 -7.79 -3.33
CA ILE A 7 1.83 -7.55 -1.88
C ILE A 7 2.77 -6.38 -1.57
N ALA A 8 2.27 -5.38 -0.86
CA ALA A 8 3.05 -4.24 -0.38
C ALA A 8 3.27 -4.32 1.14
N LEU A 9 4.53 -4.47 1.56
CA LEU A 9 4.94 -4.38 2.96
C LEU A 9 5.40 -2.95 3.24
N ILE A 10 4.61 -2.19 3.99
CA ILE A 10 4.85 -0.78 4.27
C ILE A 10 4.95 -0.58 5.79
N THR A 11 6.11 -0.12 6.26
CA THR A 11 6.33 0.23 7.67
C THR A 11 5.86 1.66 7.95
N GLY A 12 5.43 1.95 9.18
CA GLY A 12 4.94 3.29 9.53
C GLY A 12 3.64 3.71 8.83
N ALA A 13 2.87 2.76 8.29
CA ALA A 13 1.64 3.02 7.52
C ALA A 13 0.46 3.60 8.34
N SER A 14 0.63 3.82 9.65
CA SER A 14 -0.43 4.32 10.52
C SER A 14 -0.68 5.83 10.40
N ARG A 15 0.28 6.62 9.88
CA ARG A 15 0.16 8.07 9.73
C ARG A 15 1.17 8.67 8.77
N GLY A 16 0.97 9.94 8.42
CA GLY A 16 1.90 10.73 7.62
C GLY A 16 2.19 10.09 6.26
N ILE A 17 3.46 10.14 5.86
CA ILE A 17 3.92 9.67 4.54
C ILE A 17 3.65 8.16 4.37
N GLY A 18 3.86 7.35 5.42
CA GLY A 18 3.63 5.91 5.34
C GLY A 18 2.16 5.58 5.03
N LYS A 19 1.21 6.32 5.63
CA LYS A 19 -0.22 6.16 5.34
C LYS A 19 -0.54 6.57 3.90
N ALA A 20 -0.04 7.71 3.44
CA ALA A 20 -0.27 8.19 2.08
C ALA A 20 0.26 7.20 1.02
N ILE A 21 1.44 6.59 1.27
CA ILE A 21 1.99 5.55 0.39
C ILE A 21 1.07 4.32 0.36
N ALA A 22 0.59 3.87 1.53
CA ALA A 22 -0.31 2.71 1.60
C ALA A 22 -1.62 2.93 0.85
N GLU A 23 -2.21 4.12 0.94
CA GLU A 23 -3.42 4.50 0.20
C GLU A 23 -3.19 4.46 -1.32
N VAL A 24 -2.14 5.12 -1.81
CA VAL A 24 -1.80 5.12 -3.24
C VAL A 24 -1.51 3.71 -3.76
N PHE A 25 -0.81 2.88 -2.97
CA PHE A 25 -0.50 1.51 -3.37
C PHE A 25 -1.76 0.66 -3.46
N HIS A 26 -2.69 0.85 -2.52
CA HIS A 26 -3.99 0.18 -2.55
C HIS A 26 -4.82 0.58 -3.77
N GLU A 27 -4.88 1.87 -4.11
CA GLU A 27 -5.54 2.38 -5.33
C GLU A 27 -4.94 1.80 -6.62
N GLN A 28 -3.64 1.47 -6.59
CA GLN A 28 -2.95 0.83 -7.70
C GLN A 28 -3.12 -0.69 -7.74
N GLY A 29 -3.93 -1.29 -6.86
CA GLY A 29 -4.27 -2.72 -6.84
C GLY A 29 -3.37 -3.58 -5.96
N ALA A 30 -2.50 -2.97 -5.15
CA ALA A 30 -1.70 -3.72 -4.19
C ALA A 30 -2.54 -4.12 -2.96
N THR A 31 -2.22 -5.27 -2.38
CA THR A 31 -2.79 -5.73 -1.13
C THR A 31 -1.72 -5.79 -0.04
N SER A 32 -2.14 -5.72 1.22
CA SER A 32 -1.28 -5.98 2.37
C SER A 32 -1.35 -7.46 2.72
N ASN A 33 -0.21 -8.07 3.06
CA ASN A 33 -0.20 -9.43 3.60
C ASN A 33 -0.92 -9.40 4.96
N LYS A 34 -1.98 -10.20 5.12
CA LYS A 34 -2.53 -10.50 6.43
C LYS A 34 -1.84 -11.73 6.99
#